data_AF-A0A353FLU3-F1
#
_entry.id   AF-A0A353FLU3-F1
#
_cell.length_a   1.000
_cell.length_b   1.000
_cell.length_c   1.000
_cell.angle_alpha   90.00
_cell.angle_beta   90.00
_cell.angle_gamma   90.00
#
_symmetry.space_group_name_H-M   'P 1'
#
loop_
_entity.id
_entity.type
_entity.pdbx_description
1 polymer ?
#
loop_
_entity_poly.entity_id
_entity_poly.type
_entity_poly.pdbx_seq_one_letter_code
_entity_poly.pdbx_strand_id
1 'polypeptide(L)'
;MGGGELFYLLDRNILTATFPPPPGDAGAGLHYAGRPWAAIVDYGQLGFEHVLEGIDHLAFLLALLFGIASLRALVVTVTAFTIAHSATLAIASLGILNLPRDFVEPIIAISVLLVLWRHLTKGADASMAWVPAFAFGLFHGFGFAGALGEIGLPTGMQGAALVGFNLGVEAGQLAFLLPIALGVGIVTSNIKAEQKQNFRLQAGSIIGAISLHLVGTTLANILPGVNSLLTEWQPIPGAIVASAAVAIYLLRYGGLQMKALLQALRMSLLLAILFAAGKALGAR
;
A
#
# COMPACT_ATOMS: atom_id res chain seq x y z
N MET A 1 -0.28 24.89 -3.56
CA MET A 1 -1.44 23.99 -3.61
C MET A 1 -0.88 22.58 -3.67
N GLY A 2 -0.95 21.87 -2.53
CA GLY A 2 -0.29 20.57 -2.34
C GLY A 2 -1.10 19.44 -2.96
N GLY A 3 -0.42 18.47 -3.57
CA GLY A 3 -1.04 17.33 -4.27
C GLY A 3 -1.95 16.44 -3.40
N GLY A 4 -2.00 16.65 -2.08
CA GLY A 4 -2.96 16.01 -1.19
C GLY A 4 -4.40 16.45 -1.42
N GLU A 5 -4.66 17.69 -1.85
CA GLU A 5 -6.03 18.18 -2.05
C GLU A 5 -6.71 17.56 -3.28
N LEU A 6 -5.97 17.23 -4.35
CA LEU A 6 -6.60 16.61 -5.53
C LEU A 6 -7.05 15.16 -5.24
N PHE A 7 -6.36 14.46 -4.34
CA PHE A 7 -6.76 13.14 -3.84
C PHE A 7 -7.91 13.25 -2.83
N TYR A 8 -7.90 14.26 -1.95
CA TYR A 8 -8.99 14.57 -1.00
C TYR A 8 -10.27 15.10 -1.66
N LEU A 9 -10.19 15.71 -2.84
CA LEU A 9 -11.33 16.30 -3.56
C LEU A 9 -12.05 15.30 -4.48
N LEU A 10 -11.37 14.24 -4.93
CA LEU A 10 -12.01 13.09 -5.59
C LEU A 10 -12.82 12.27 -4.58
N ASP A 11 -12.32 12.17 -3.34
CA ASP A 11 -12.92 11.46 -2.21
C ASP A 11 -14.32 12.01 -1.84
N ARG A 12 -14.48 13.33 -1.68
CA ARG A 12 -15.78 13.89 -1.23
C ARG A 12 -16.94 13.76 -2.22
N ASN A 13 -16.70 13.86 -3.53
CA ASN A 13 -17.79 13.86 -4.52
C ASN A 13 -18.32 12.45 -4.84
N ILE A 14 -17.50 11.42 -4.64
CA ILE A 14 -17.93 10.01 -4.77
C ILE A 14 -18.58 9.58 -3.45
N LEU A 15 -17.96 9.86 -2.31
CA LEU A 15 -18.49 9.49 -1.00
C LEU A 15 -19.86 10.11 -0.67
N THR A 16 -20.17 11.30 -1.18
CA THR A 16 -21.48 11.94 -0.93
C THR A 16 -22.62 11.45 -1.83
N ALA A 17 -22.31 10.75 -2.93
CA ALA A 17 -23.31 10.29 -3.90
C ALA A 17 -23.66 8.80 -3.74
N THR A 18 -22.76 7.98 -3.21
CA THR A 18 -22.94 6.51 -3.07
C THR A 18 -22.99 6.00 -1.64
N PHE A 19 -22.45 6.74 -0.65
CA PHE A 19 -22.47 6.32 0.74
C PHE A 19 -23.51 7.08 1.56
N PRO A 20 -24.17 6.41 2.53
CA PRO A 20 -25.09 7.10 3.41
C PRO A 20 -24.36 8.14 4.26
N PRO A 21 -25.10 9.12 4.79
CA PRO A 21 -24.51 10.24 5.48
C PRO A 21 -23.66 9.79 6.69
N PRO A 22 -22.62 10.57 7.04
CA PRO A 22 -21.74 10.26 8.15
C PRO A 22 -22.50 10.15 9.48
N PRO A 23 -21.96 9.44 10.48
CA PRO A 23 -22.59 9.28 11.78
C PRO A 23 -22.64 10.62 12.50
N GLY A 24 -23.86 11.02 12.84
CA GLY A 24 -24.18 12.36 13.30
C GLY A 24 -25.44 12.86 12.59
N ASP A 25 -25.65 12.43 11.35
CA ASP A 25 -26.91 12.65 10.66
C ASP A 25 -27.94 11.64 11.16
N ALA A 26 -29.06 12.15 11.67
CA ALA A 26 -30.21 11.33 12.11
C ALA A 26 -30.69 10.34 11.02
N GLY A 27 -30.39 10.64 9.75
CA GLY A 27 -30.68 9.76 8.60
C GLY A 27 -29.81 8.50 8.50
N ALA A 28 -28.57 8.50 9.01
CA ALA A 28 -27.65 7.37 8.88
C ALA A 28 -28.10 6.14 9.69
N GLY A 29 -28.53 6.38 10.94
CA GLY A 29 -29.10 5.33 11.80
C GLY A 29 -30.41 4.77 11.25
N LEU A 30 -31.23 5.61 10.60
CA LEU A 30 -32.48 5.21 9.95
C LEU A 30 -32.24 4.43 8.64
N HIS A 31 -31.19 4.78 7.88
CA HIS A 31 -30.81 4.10 6.64
C HIS A 31 -30.51 2.61 6.88
N TYR A 32 -29.90 2.30 8.03
CA TYR A 32 -29.50 0.94 8.41
C TYR A 32 -30.39 0.28 9.46
N ALA A 33 -31.42 0.97 9.97
CA ALA A 33 -32.30 0.43 11.00
C ALA A 33 -32.94 -0.90 10.55
N GLY A 34 -32.58 -1.99 11.24
CA GLY A 34 -33.06 -3.35 10.93
C GLY A 34 -32.49 -3.97 9.65
N ARG A 35 -31.48 -3.35 9.01
CA ARG A 35 -30.86 -3.83 7.76
C ARG A 35 -29.33 -3.96 7.88
N PRO A 36 -28.82 -4.92 8.68
CA PRO A 36 -27.39 -5.13 8.84
C PRO A 36 -26.69 -5.49 7.51
N TRP A 37 -27.40 -6.12 6.58
CA TRP A 37 -26.88 -6.47 5.26
C TRP A 37 -26.55 -5.23 4.42
N ALA A 38 -27.31 -4.13 4.55
CA ALA A 38 -27.05 -2.92 3.79
C ALA A 38 -25.74 -2.27 4.26
N ALA A 39 -25.49 -2.27 5.58
CA ALA A 39 -24.22 -1.80 6.13
C ALA A 39 -23.04 -2.68 5.66
N ILE A 40 -23.22 -3.99 5.57
CA ILE A 40 -22.19 -4.91 5.05
C ILE A 40 -21.86 -4.61 3.59
N VAL A 41 -22.87 -4.38 2.75
CA VAL A 41 -22.68 -4.11 1.32
C VAL A 41 -21.99 -2.77 1.11
N ASP A 42 -22.51 -1.70 1.70
CA ASP A 42 -21.96 -0.35 1.52
C ASP A 42 -20.50 -0.33 2.01
N TYR A 43 -20.24 -0.72 3.26
CA TYR A 43 -18.88 -0.72 3.78
C TYR A 43 -17.98 -1.74 3.08
N GLY A 44 -18.53 -2.83 2.54
CA GLY A 44 -17.81 -3.75 1.69
C GLY A 44 -17.32 -3.12 0.39
N GLN A 45 -18.14 -2.28 -0.24
CA GLN A 45 -17.68 -1.48 -1.38
C GLN A 45 -16.59 -0.50 -0.97
N LEU A 46 -16.76 0.19 0.16
CA LEU A 46 -15.74 1.10 0.70
C LEU A 46 -14.40 0.41 0.93
N GLY A 47 -14.42 -0.77 1.56
CA GLY A 47 -13.20 -1.54 1.81
C GLY A 47 -12.53 -2.03 0.53
N PHE A 48 -13.33 -2.39 -0.47
CA PHE A 48 -12.82 -2.79 -1.79
C PHE A 48 -12.13 -1.62 -2.50
N GLU A 49 -12.79 -0.47 -2.57
CA GLU A 49 -12.27 0.76 -3.20
C GLU A 49 -11.02 1.26 -2.47
N HIS A 50 -11.04 1.27 -1.15
CA HIS A 50 -9.90 1.67 -0.31
C HIS A 50 -8.61 0.94 -0.67
N VAL A 51 -8.67 -0.38 -0.88
CA VAL A 51 -7.50 -1.18 -1.26
C VAL A 51 -6.97 -0.80 -2.65
N LEU A 52 -7.87 -0.52 -3.59
CA LEU A 52 -7.48 -0.23 -4.98
C LEU A 52 -6.98 1.20 -5.19
N GLU A 53 -7.41 2.15 -4.36
CA GLU A 53 -6.98 3.54 -4.43
C GLU A 53 -5.69 3.81 -3.65
N GLY A 54 -5.41 3.01 -2.61
CA GLY A 54 -4.20 3.13 -1.79
C GLY A 54 -2.93 2.65 -2.50
N ILE A 55 -2.11 3.59 -3.00
CA ILE A 55 -0.81 3.25 -3.63
C ILE A 55 0.13 2.51 -2.67
N ASP A 56 0.10 2.86 -1.38
CA ASP A 56 0.82 2.20 -0.30
C ASP A 56 0.37 0.73 -0.12
N HIS A 57 -0.94 0.48 -0.19
CA HIS A 57 -1.51 -0.86 -0.14
C HIS A 57 -1.07 -1.68 -1.35
N LEU A 58 -1.23 -1.14 -2.57
CA LEU A 58 -0.84 -1.84 -3.79
C LEU A 58 0.66 -2.15 -3.82
N ALA A 59 1.51 -1.18 -3.42
CA ALA A 59 2.95 -1.39 -3.33
C ALA A 59 3.32 -2.49 -2.33
N PHE A 60 2.65 -2.53 -1.18
CA PHE A 60 2.83 -3.59 -0.19
C PHE A 60 2.37 -4.97 -0.70
N LEU A 61 1.18 -5.07 -1.29
CA LEU A 61 0.65 -6.31 -1.86
C LEU A 61 1.59 -6.86 -2.92
N LEU A 62 2.11 -6.00 -3.79
CA LEU A 62 3.12 -6.38 -4.78
C LEU A 62 4.43 -6.84 -4.13
N ALA A 63 4.89 -6.20 -3.05
CA ALA A 63 6.08 -6.63 -2.31
C ALA A 63 5.90 -8.02 -1.66
N LEU A 64 4.71 -8.31 -1.13
CA LEU A 64 4.39 -9.64 -0.56
C LEU A 64 4.39 -10.75 -1.61
N LEU A 65 3.98 -10.45 -2.86
CA LEU A 65 3.95 -11.44 -3.93
C LEU A 65 5.32 -12.08 -4.19
N PHE A 66 6.42 -11.39 -3.87
CA PHE A 66 7.78 -11.93 -3.99
C PHE A 66 8.05 -13.10 -3.04
N GLY A 67 7.27 -13.22 -1.97
CA GLY A 67 7.36 -14.28 -0.98
C GLY A 67 6.36 -15.39 -1.15
N ILE A 68 5.44 -15.27 -2.09
CA ILE A 68 4.33 -16.19 -2.25
C ILE A 68 4.66 -17.18 -3.37
N ALA A 69 4.71 -18.47 -3.01
CA ALA A 69 5.04 -19.55 -3.96
C ALA A 69 3.83 -20.36 -4.44
N SER A 70 2.62 -20.11 -3.92
CA SER A 70 1.41 -20.84 -4.30
C SER A 70 0.14 -20.02 -4.06
N LEU A 71 -0.96 -20.37 -4.73
CA LEU A 71 -2.27 -19.76 -4.49
C LEU A 71 -2.74 -19.95 -3.04
N ARG A 72 -2.43 -21.09 -2.43
CA ARG A 72 -2.73 -21.32 -1.01
C ARG A 72 -1.96 -20.34 -0.12
N ALA A 73 -0.66 -20.17 -0.37
CA ALA A 73 0.15 -19.20 0.38
C ALA A 73 -0.34 -17.77 0.17
N LEU A 74 -0.81 -17.43 -1.04
CA LEU A 74 -1.44 -16.13 -1.34
C LEU A 74 -2.65 -15.88 -0.46
N VAL A 75 -3.63 -16.79 -0.49
CA VAL A 75 -4.88 -16.64 0.27
C VAL A 75 -4.57 -16.58 1.77
N VAL A 76 -3.75 -17.48 2.31
CA VAL A 76 -3.35 -17.46 3.72
C VAL A 76 -2.68 -16.13 4.11
N THR A 77 -1.85 -15.58 3.23
CA THR A 77 -1.14 -14.31 3.49
C THR A 77 -2.10 -13.12 3.47
N VAL A 78 -3.02 -13.07 2.49
CA VAL A 78 -4.04 -12.03 2.41
C VAL A 78 -4.96 -12.08 3.63
N THR A 79 -5.52 -13.26 3.94
CA THR A 79 -6.40 -13.44 5.10
C THR A 79 -5.68 -13.09 6.41
N ALA A 80 -4.41 -13.44 6.57
CA ALA A 80 -3.63 -13.08 7.76
C ALA A 80 -3.48 -11.55 7.91
N PHE A 81 -3.24 -10.83 6.82
CA PHE A 81 -3.26 -9.37 6.82
C PHE A 81 -4.64 -8.84 7.21
N THR A 82 -5.72 -9.34 6.59
CA THR A 82 -7.09 -8.88 6.85
C THR A 82 -7.48 -9.10 8.31
N ILE A 83 -7.12 -10.24 8.91
CA ILE A 83 -7.38 -10.51 10.33
C ILE A 83 -6.68 -9.50 11.24
N ALA A 84 -5.38 -9.25 10.99
CA ALA A 84 -4.61 -8.29 11.78
C ALA A 84 -5.14 -6.85 11.62
N HIS A 85 -5.46 -6.47 10.38
CA HIS A 85 -6.05 -5.19 10.03
C HIS A 85 -7.43 -4.99 10.70
N SER A 86 -8.29 -6.00 10.63
CA SER A 86 -9.60 -6.01 11.28
C SER A 86 -9.47 -5.77 12.77
N ALA A 87 -8.51 -6.42 13.43
CA ALA A 87 -8.32 -6.32 14.86
C ALA A 87 -7.94 -4.89 15.28
N THR A 88 -6.94 -4.29 14.62
CA THR A 88 -6.48 -2.95 15.00
C THR A 88 -7.43 -1.85 14.55
N LEU A 89 -8.11 -2.01 13.42
CA LEU A 89 -9.18 -1.12 12.99
C LEU A 89 -10.37 -1.14 13.97
N ALA A 90 -10.77 -2.32 14.44
CA ALA A 90 -11.81 -2.45 15.47
C ALA A 90 -11.37 -1.78 16.78
N ILE A 91 -10.14 -2.02 17.23
CA ILE A 91 -9.59 -1.38 18.44
C ILE A 91 -9.64 0.15 18.34
N ALA A 92 -9.20 0.70 17.20
CA ALA A 92 -9.14 2.14 16.99
C ALA A 92 -10.54 2.77 16.82
N SER A 93 -11.40 2.16 16.02
CA SER A 93 -12.78 2.65 15.79
C SER A 93 -13.66 2.59 17.04
N LEU A 94 -13.38 1.69 17.98
CA LEU A 94 -14.04 1.64 19.30
C LEU A 94 -13.44 2.65 20.30
N GLY A 95 -12.41 3.40 19.90
CA GLY A 95 -11.73 4.37 20.76
C GLY A 95 -10.86 3.75 21.85
N ILE A 96 -10.55 2.45 21.75
CA ILE A 96 -9.78 1.73 22.78
C ILE A 96 -8.31 2.14 22.73
N LEU A 97 -7.72 2.20 21.53
CA LEU A 97 -6.35 2.66 21.32
C LEU A 97 -6.26 3.38 19.98
N ASN A 98 -5.74 4.60 19.99
CA ASN A 98 -5.49 5.38 18.79
C ASN A 98 -4.01 5.73 18.72
N LEU A 99 -3.39 5.47 17.56
CA LEU A 99 -2.02 5.85 17.28
C LEU A 99 -2.01 7.08 16.36
N PRO A 100 -1.11 8.06 16.55
CA PRO A 100 -1.00 9.19 15.64
C PRO A 100 -0.66 8.73 14.21
N ARG A 101 -1.33 9.29 13.20
CA ARG A 101 -1.03 9.01 11.77
C ARG A 101 0.44 9.25 11.44
N ASP A 102 0.99 10.36 11.94
CA ASP A 102 2.41 10.73 11.85
C ASP A 102 3.38 9.66 12.38
N PHE A 103 2.92 8.77 13.26
CA PHE A 103 3.74 7.64 13.73
C PHE A 103 3.53 6.39 12.88
N VAL A 104 2.29 6.12 12.46
CA VAL A 104 1.90 4.88 11.78
C VAL A 104 2.31 4.87 10.31
N GLU A 105 2.11 5.98 9.58
CA GLU A 105 2.37 6.07 8.14
C GLU A 105 3.84 5.81 7.77
N PRO A 106 4.85 6.38 8.48
CA PRO A 106 6.25 6.06 8.17
C PRO A 106 6.61 4.60 8.44
N ILE A 107 6.04 3.99 9.48
CA ILE A 107 6.27 2.58 9.81
C ILE A 107 5.74 1.69 8.68
N ILE A 108 4.52 1.99 8.20
CA ILE A 108 3.92 1.34 7.03
C ILE A 108 4.86 1.47 5.83
N ALA A 109 5.27 2.70 5.46
CA ALA A 109 6.12 2.92 4.29
C ALA A 109 7.49 2.22 4.40
N ILE A 110 8.15 2.29 5.56
CA ILE A 110 9.45 1.64 5.81
C ILE A 110 9.30 0.11 5.73
N SER A 111 8.20 -0.44 6.24
CA SER A 111 8.00 -1.88 6.26
C SER A 111 7.91 -2.48 4.84
N VAL A 112 7.32 -1.78 3.86
CA VAL A 112 7.29 -2.22 2.46
C VAL A 112 8.72 -2.40 1.93
N LEU A 113 9.58 -1.42 2.18
CA LEU A 113 10.98 -1.45 1.78
C LEU A 113 11.72 -2.61 2.44
N LEU A 114 11.51 -2.83 3.74
CA LEU A 114 12.16 -3.91 4.49
C LEU A 114 11.71 -5.30 4.04
N VAL A 115 10.41 -5.48 3.81
CA VAL A 115 9.84 -6.71 3.25
C VAL A 115 10.46 -6.98 1.90
N LEU A 116 10.42 -6.02 0.99
CA LEU A 116 10.98 -6.18 -0.36
C LEU A 116 12.48 -6.49 -0.33
N TRP A 117 13.25 -5.75 0.47
CA TRP A 117 14.68 -5.98 0.64
C TRP A 117 14.99 -7.39 1.14
N ARG A 118 14.26 -7.87 2.16
CA ARG A 118 14.41 -9.24 2.68
C ARG A 118 14.17 -10.27 1.56
N HIS A 119 13.08 -10.11 0.81
CA HIS A 119 12.70 -11.03 -0.25
C HIS A 119 13.69 -11.05 -1.43
N LEU A 120 14.34 -9.93 -1.73
CA LEU A 120 15.32 -9.81 -2.79
C LEU A 120 16.71 -10.32 -2.39
N THR A 121 17.12 -10.16 -1.13
CA THR A 121 18.48 -10.47 -0.67
C THR A 121 18.62 -11.86 -0.04
N LYS A 122 17.67 -12.24 0.83
CA LYS A 122 17.73 -13.48 1.61
C LYS A 122 16.84 -14.58 1.05
N GLY A 123 16.10 -14.28 -0.01
CA GLY A 123 15.01 -15.13 -0.48
C GLY A 123 13.81 -15.08 0.46
N ALA A 124 12.76 -15.77 0.08
CA ALA A 124 11.54 -15.85 0.86
C ALA A 124 11.33 -17.26 1.38
N ASP A 125 11.03 -17.38 2.67
CA ASP A 125 10.41 -18.59 3.16
C ASP A 125 8.91 -18.50 2.84
N ALA A 126 8.51 -19.14 1.76
CA ALA A 126 7.13 -19.11 1.28
C ALA A 126 6.14 -19.70 2.29
N SER A 127 6.61 -20.51 3.25
CA SER A 127 5.76 -21.04 4.34
C SER A 127 5.43 -19.98 5.40
N MET A 128 6.24 -18.91 5.49
CA MET A 128 6.13 -17.86 6.50
C MET A 128 5.78 -16.49 5.90
N ALA A 129 5.31 -16.44 4.64
CA ALA A 129 4.90 -15.20 3.97
C ALA A 129 3.75 -14.46 4.71
N TRP A 130 2.95 -15.20 5.48
CA TRP A 130 1.86 -14.66 6.30
C TRP A 130 2.34 -13.82 7.49
N VAL A 131 3.54 -14.05 8.01
CA VAL A 131 4.07 -13.33 9.18
C VAL A 131 4.27 -11.83 8.91
N PRO A 132 5.02 -11.41 7.88
CA PRO A 132 5.14 -9.99 7.57
C PRO A 132 3.79 -9.37 7.17
N ALA A 133 2.89 -10.12 6.53
CA ALA A 133 1.54 -9.66 6.21
C ALA A 133 0.69 -9.38 7.45
N PHE A 134 0.71 -10.29 8.43
CA PHE A 134 0.05 -10.12 9.70
C PHE A 134 0.60 -8.91 10.46
N ALA A 135 1.94 -8.81 10.59
CA ALA A 135 2.57 -7.70 11.29
C ALA A 135 2.24 -6.34 10.64
N PHE A 136 2.23 -6.29 9.31
CA PHE A 136 1.84 -5.10 8.57
C PHE A 136 0.37 -4.74 8.78
N GLY A 137 -0.53 -5.72 8.70
CA GLY A 137 -1.97 -5.53 8.94
C GLY A 137 -2.27 -4.85 10.27
N LEU A 138 -1.51 -5.17 11.32
CA LEU A 138 -1.65 -4.51 12.63
C LEU A 138 -1.47 -2.98 12.53
N PHE A 139 -0.38 -2.51 11.91
CA PHE A 139 -0.15 -1.07 11.77
C PHE A 139 -1.14 -0.44 10.79
N HIS A 140 -1.46 -1.16 9.71
CA HIS A 140 -2.35 -0.67 8.67
C HIS A 140 -3.75 -0.36 9.17
N GLY A 141 -4.30 -1.20 10.06
CA GLY A 141 -5.61 -0.94 10.67
C GLY A 141 -5.65 0.34 11.51
N PHE A 142 -4.55 0.69 12.18
CA PHE A 142 -4.44 1.99 12.87
C PHE A 142 -4.32 3.17 11.89
N GLY A 143 -3.63 2.98 10.76
CA GLY A 143 -3.45 4.02 9.74
C GLY A 143 -4.78 4.44 9.11
N PHE A 144 -5.69 3.48 8.87
CA PHE A 144 -7.00 3.76 8.27
C PHE A 144 -8.04 4.28 9.28
N ALA A 145 -7.88 4.03 10.58
CA ALA A 145 -8.87 4.40 11.58
C ALA A 145 -9.21 5.90 11.60
N GLY A 146 -8.25 6.76 11.26
CA GLY A 146 -8.50 8.20 11.12
C GLY A 146 -9.47 8.53 9.99
N ALA A 147 -9.28 7.94 8.80
CA ALA A 147 -10.17 8.10 7.66
C ALA A 147 -11.57 7.50 7.93
N LEU A 148 -11.61 6.31 8.55
CA LEU A 148 -12.87 5.71 8.98
C LEU A 148 -13.57 6.53 10.07
N GLY A 149 -12.84 7.31 10.86
CA GLY A 149 -13.42 8.29 11.80
C GLY A 149 -14.06 9.49 11.10
N GLU A 150 -13.52 9.92 9.96
CA GLU A 150 -14.05 11.02 9.13
C GLU A 150 -15.29 10.58 8.33
N ILE A 151 -15.25 9.38 7.73
CA ILE A 151 -16.41 8.74 7.08
C ILE A 151 -17.44 8.36 8.14
N GLY A 152 -16.94 7.86 9.26
CA GLY A 152 -17.63 7.39 10.44
C GLY A 152 -18.30 6.01 10.28
N LEU A 153 -18.85 5.48 11.38
CA LEU A 153 -19.57 4.19 11.43
C LEU A 153 -21.03 4.35 11.87
N PRO A 154 -22.00 3.66 11.23
CA PRO A 154 -23.41 3.78 11.55
C PRO A 154 -23.70 3.34 12.99
N THR A 155 -24.41 4.18 13.73
CA THR A 155 -24.76 3.92 15.12
C THR A 155 -25.60 2.65 15.25
N GLY A 156 -25.18 1.71 16.11
CA GLY A 156 -25.86 0.43 16.31
C GLY A 156 -25.55 -0.64 15.26
N MET A 157 -24.76 -0.30 14.22
CA MET A 157 -24.36 -1.20 13.13
C MET A 157 -22.84 -1.21 12.92
N GLN A 158 -22.04 -0.69 13.86
CA GLN A 158 -20.58 -0.59 13.73
C GLN A 158 -19.93 -1.95 13.44
N GLY A 159 -20.38 -3.02 14.11
CA GLY A 159 -19.89 -4.37 13.87
C GLY A 159 -20.16 -4.86 12.43
N ALA A 160 -21.37 -4.61 11.91
CA ALA A 160 -21.73 -4.98 10.54
C ALA A 160 -20.93 -4.18 9.50
N ALA A 161 -20.74 -2.88 9.73
CA ALA A 161 -19.92 -2.01 8.91
C ALA A 161 -18.44 -2.45 8.89
N LEU A 162 -17.86 -2.75 10.06
CA LEU A 162 -16.48 -3.24 10.16
C LEU A 162 -16.29 -4.61 9.49
N VAL A 163 -17.26 -5.51 9.63
CA VAL A 163 -17.24 -6.80 8.92
C VAL A 163 -17.33 -6.58 7.42
N GLY A 164 -18.28 -5.78 6.95
CA GLY A 164 -18.41 -5.41 5.53
C GLY A 164 -17.10 -4.86 4.98
N PHE A 165 -16.56 -3.84 5.64
CA PHE A 165 -15.31 -3.20 5.27
C PHE A 165 -14.17 -4.21 5.09
N ASN A 166 -13.94 -5.08 6.07
CA ASN A 166 -12.83 -6.03 6.01
C ASN A 166 -13.04 -7.14 4.95
N LEU A 167 -14.30 -7.55 4.70
CA LEU A 167 -14.62 -8.43 3.58
C LEU A 167 -14.33 -7.75 2.23
N GLY A 168 -14.66 -6.46 2.13
CA GLY A 168 -14.29 -5.61 1.00
C GLY A 168 -12.79 -5.55 0.78
N VAL A 169 -12.03 -5.32 1.85
CA VAL A 169 -10.55 -5.28 1.83
C VAL A 169 -9.99 -6.61 1.33
N GLU A 170 -10.41 -7.75 1.89
CA GLU A 170 -9.94 -9.07 1.43
C GLU A 170 -10.29 -9.33 -0.04
N ALA A 171 -11.51 -8.98 -0.46
CA ALA A 171 -11.95 -9.10 -1.85
C ALA A 171 -11.11 -8.22 -2.79
N GLY A 172 -10.83 -6.98 -2.42
CA GLY A 172 -10.01 -6.05 -3.19
C GLY A 172 -8.57 -6.55 -3.34
N GLN A 173 -7.98 -7.04 -2.25
CA GLN A 173 -6.63 -7.63 -2.26
C GLN A 173 -6.55 -8.84 -3.20
N LEU A 174 -7.52 -9.75 -3.13
CA LEU A 174 -7.56 -10.94 -4.00
C LEU A 174 -7.83 -10.57 -5.46
N ALA A 175 -8.76 -9.64 -5.71
CA ALA A 175 -9.07 -9.14 -7.06
C ALA A 175 -7.84 -8.50 -7.72
N PHE A 176 -6.99 -7.83 -6.95
CA PHE A 176 -5.74 -7.26 -7.43
C PHE A 176 -4.64 -8.31 -7.60
N LEU A 177 -4.40 -9.16 -6.60
CA LEU A 177 -3.25 -10.06 -6.59
C LEU A 177 -3.41 -11.32 -7.45
N LEU A 178 -4.61 -11.90 -7.55
CA LEU A 178 -4.81 -13.15 -8.28
C LEU A 178 -4.46 -13.02 -9.77
N PRO A 179 -4.96 -12.02 -10.53
CA PRO A 179 -4.61 -11.86 -11.93
C PRO A 179 -3.11 -11.66 -12.14
N ILE A 180 -2.46 -10.89 -11.25
CA ILE A 180 -1.02 -10.63 -11.31
C ILE A 180 -0.22 -11.90 -11.04
N ALA A 181 -0.57 -12.64 -9.98
CA ALA A 181 0.08 -13.90 -9.62
C ALA A 181 -0.01 -14.92 -10.76
N LEU A 182 -1.20 -15.07 -11.35
CA LEU A 182 -1.43 -15.95 -12.51
C LEU A 182 -0.64 -15.48 -13.73
N GLY A 183 -0.68 -14.18 -14.06
CA GLY A 183 0.06 -13.61 -15.17
C GLY A 183 1.57 -13.81 -15.05
N VAL A 184 2.13 -13.56 -13.86
CA VAL A 184 3.54 -13.84 -13.56
C VAL A 184 3.85 -15.33 -13.69
N GLY A 185 2.98 -16.21 -13.18
CA GLY A 185 3.11 -17.66 -13.35
C GLY A 185 3.19 -18.08 -14.82
N ILE A 186 2.29 -17.54 -15.65
CA ILE A 186 2.24 -17.81 -17.09
C ILE A 186 3.50 -17.28 -17.80
N VAL A 187 3.84 -16.00 -17.61
CA VAL A 187 5.00 -15.36 -18.27
C VAL A 187 6.30 -16.06 -17.89
N THR A 188 6.43 -16.47 -16.63
CA THR A 188 7.66 -17.11 -16.15
C THR A 188 7.70 -18.62 -16.44
N SER A 189 6.58 -19.29 -16.76
CA SER A 189 6.55 -20.74 -16.95
C SER A 189 7.57 -21.26 -17.98
N ASN A 190 7.81 -20.51 -19.06
CA ASN A 190 8.61 -20.93 -20.21
C ASN A 190 9.98 -20.23 -20.34
N ILE A 191 10.40 -19.43 -19.34
CA ILE A 191 11.67 -18.68 -19.40
C ILE A 191 12.74 -19.31 -18.50
N LYS A 192 14.02 -19.10 -18.86
CA LYS A 192 15.17 -19.64 -18.11
C LYS A 192 15.25 -19.03 -16.70
N ALA A 193 15.86 -19.74 -15.76
CA ALA A 193 16.02 -19.29 -14.37
C ALA A 193 16.70 -17.91 -14.25
N GLU A 194 17.72 -17.63 -15.08
CA GLU A 194 18.36 -16.31 -15.13
C GLU A 194 17.38 -15.20 -15.56
N GLN A 195 16.50 -15.49 -16.52
CA GLN A 195 15.47 -14.53 -16.96
C GLN A 195 14.41 -14.30 -15.89
N LYS A 196 14.01 -15.35 -15.15
CA LYS A 196 13.12 -15.23 -13.97
C LYS A 196 13.73 -14.34 -12.91
N GLN A 197 15.02 -14.54 -12.61
CA GLN A 197 15.75 -13.73 -11.65
C GLN A 197 15.84 -12.27 -12.08
N ASN A 198 16.14 -12.00 -13.35
CA ASN A 198 16.19 -10.64 -13.90
C ASN A 198 14.82 -9.95 -13.85
N PHE A 199 13.75 -10.66 -14.21
CA PHE A 199 12.38 -10.16 -14.10
C PHE A 199 12.01 -9.80 -12.66
N ARG A 200 12.32 -10.70 -11.71
CA ARG A 200 12.14 -10.46 -10.27
C ARG A 200 12.91 -9.24 -9.80
N LEU A 201 14.18 -9.09 -10.18
CA LEU A 201 15.00 -7.93 -9.82
C LEU A 201 14.44 -6.62 -10.41
N GLN A 202 13.97 -6.62 -11.66
CA GLN A 202 13.36 -5.44 -12.28
C GLN A 202 12.09 -5.00 -11.56
N ALA A 203 11.15 -5.93 -11.37
CA ALA A 203 9.91 -5.65 -10.64
C ALA A 203 10.20 -5.17 -9.21
N GLY A 204 11.15 -5.81 -8.52
CA GLY A 204 11.56 -5.39 -7.19
C GLY A 204 12.23 -4.01 -7.17
N SER A 205 12.98 -3.65 -8.21
CA SER A 205 13.56 -2.29 -8.31
C SER A 205 12.48 -1.21 -8.46
N ILE A 206 11.43 -1.49 -9.25
CA ILE A 206 10.31 -0.57 -9.45
C ILE A 206 9.54 -0.38 -8.14
N ILE A 207 9.15 -1.47 -7.49
CA ILE A 207 8.42 -1.42 -6.21
C ILE A 207 9.28 -0.74 -5.14
N GLY A 208 10.59 -1.00 -5.13
CA GLY A 208 11.53 -0.36 -4.20
C GLY A 208 11.60 1.15 -4.39
N ALA A 209 11.61 1.63 -5.64
CA ALA A 209 11.57 3.06 -5.93
C ALA A 209 10.26 3.72 -5.49
N ILE A 210 9.12 3.06 -5.72
CA ILE A 210 7.80 3.51 -5.22
C ILE A 210 7.82 3.57 -3.68
N SER A 211 8.34 2.53 -3.03
CA SER A 211 8.43 2.46 -1.57
C SER A 211 9.31 3.56 -0.98
N LEU A 212 10.46 3.83 -1.60
CA LEU A 212 11.34 4.92 -1.19
C LEU A 212 10.71 6.30 -1.36
N HIS A 213 9.94 6.49 -2.45
CA HIS A 213 9.15 7.70 -2.62
C HIS A 213 8.12 7.85 -1.49
N LEU A 214 7.38 6.79 -1.15
CA LEU A 214 6.42 6.78 -0.03
C LEU A 214 7.08 7.07 1.32
N VAL A 215 8.27 6.51 1.57
CA VAL A 215 9.05 6.81 2.79
C VAL A 215 9.45 8.29 2.81
N GLY A 216 9.92 8.82 1.68
CA GLY A 216 10.29 10.23 1.58
C GLY A 216 9.12 11.17 1.88
N THR A 217 7.95 10.92 1.28
CA THR A 217 6.76 11.75 1.48
C THR A 217 6.24 11.69 2.91
N THR A 218 6.15 10.49 3.49
CA THR A 218 5.70 10.32 4.88
C THR A 218 6.65 10.99 5.88
N LEU A 219 7.97 10.87 5.69
CA LEU A 219 8.95 11.56 6.54
C LEU A 219 8.92 13.08 6.38
N ALA A 220 8.66 13.59 5.17
CA ALA A 220 8.58 15.03 4.94
C ALA A 220 7.39 15.69 5.65
N ASN A 221 6.30 14.95 5.87
CA ASN A 221 5.17 15.44 6.65
C ASN A 221 5.51 15.67 8.12
N ILE A 222 6.53 14.98 8.65
CA ILE A 222 6.87 14.96 10.09
C ILE A 222 8.13 15.79 10.36
N LEU A 223 9.05 15.87 9.39
CA LEU A 223 10.33 16.53 9.53
C LEU A 223 10.36 17.80 8.65
N PRO A 224 10.19 19.01 9.22
CA PRO A 224 10.12 20.26 8.46
C PRO A 224 11.33 20.50 7.54
N GLY A 225 12.53 20.05 7.94
CA GLY A 225 13.75 20.14 7.13
C GLY A 225 13.85 19.13 5.99
N VAL A 226 13.05 18.06 6.00
CA VAL A 226 12.95 17.12 4.87
C VAL A 226 11.98 17.66 3.82
N ASN A 227 10.92 18.35 4.25
CA ASN A 227 9.98 19.00 3.33
C ASN A 227 10.69 20.05 2.45
N SER A 228 11.58 20.87 3.01
CA SER A 228 12.38 21.84 2.23
C SER A 228 13.30 21.16 1.22
N LEU A 229 13.92 20.02 1.58
CA LEU A 229 14.75 19.23 0.67
C LEU A 229 13.94 18.58 -0.46
N LEU A 230 12.73 18.07 -0.20
CA LEU A 230 11.85 17.43 -1.19
C LEU A 230 10.99 18.41 -2.01
N THR A 231 10.82 19.65 -1.57
CA THR A 231 10.14 20.69 -2.37
C THR A 231 11.10 21.36 -3.34
N GLU A 232 12.37 21.57 -2.96
CA GLU A 232 13.43 22.00 -3.88
C GLU A 232 13.78 20.92 -4.91
N TRP A 233 13.83 19.65 -4.48
CA TRP A 233 13.96 18.49 -5.34
C TRP A 233 12.60 17.86 -5.56
N GLN A 234 11.88 18.26 -6.61
CA GLN A 234 10.59 17.66 -7.01
C GLN A 234 10.52 16.16 -6.65
N PRO A 235 9.40 15.65 -6.09
CA PRO A 235 9.33 14.39 -5.34
C PRO A 235 9.91 13.14 -6.01
N ILE A 236 10.01 13.16 -7.35
CA ILE A 236 10.47 12.04 -8.18
C ILE A 236 12.01 12.06 -8.34
N PRO A 237 12.67 13.16 -8.77
CA PRO A 237 14.13 13.28 -8.71
C PRO A 237 14.76 12.95 -7.35
N GLY A 238 14.17 13.43 -6.25
CA GLY A 238 14.66 13.15 -4.91
C GLY A 238 14.56 11.67 -4.53
N ALA A 239 13.43 11.03 -4.84
CA ALA A 239 13.24 9.58 -4.65
C ALA A 239 14.20 8.74 -5.51
N ILE A 240 14.50 9.20 -6.73
CA ILE A 240 15.45 8.55 -7.64
C ILE A 240 16.88 8.64 -7.10
N VAL A 241 17.29 9.80 -6.60
CA VAL A 241 18.62 10.01 -5.98
C VAL A 241 18.74 9.24 -4.66
N ALA A 242 17.69 9.23 -3.83
CA ALA A 242 17.64 8.43 -2.61
C ALA A 242 17.70 6.93 -2.91
N SER A 243 17.00 6.46 -3.95
CA SER A 243 17.08 5.09 -4.45
C SER A 243 18.48 4.72 -4.93
N ALA A 244 19.14 5.63 -5.65
CA ALA A 244 20.53 5.45 -6.06
C ALA A 244 21.47 5.41 -4.86
N ALA A 245 21.29 6.28 -3.86
CA ALA A 245 22.12 6.33 -2.66
C ALA A 245 21.94 5.09 -1.76
N VAL A 246 20.70 4.62 -1.58
CA VAL A 246 20.39 3.38 -0.84
C VAL A 246 20.94 2.16 -1.58
N ALA A 247 20.81 2.12 -2.91
CA ALA A 247 21.46 1.09 -3.71
C ALA A 247 22.99 1.10 -3.52
N ILE A 248 23.63 2.28 -3.55
CA ILE A 248 25.07 2.45 -3.31
C ILE A 248 25.49 2.04 -1.89
N TYR A 249 24.66 2.30 -0.87
CA TYR A 249 24.92 1.87 0.49
C TYR A 249 24.84 0.34 0.62
N LEU A 250 23.83 -0.28 0.02
CA LEU A 250 23.68 -1.73 -0.05
C LEU A 250 24.80 -2.42 -0.85
N LEU A 251 25.42 -1.73 -1.83
CA LEU A 251 26.62 -2.21 -2.51
C LEU A 251 27.83 -2.30 -1.58
N ARG A 252 27.98 -1.32 -0.71
CA ARG A 252 29.19 -1.18 0.10
C ARG A 252 29.21 -2.15 1.28
N TYR A 253 28.02 -2.57 1.74
CA TYR A 253 27.86 -3.36 2.96
C TYR A 253 26.97 -4.61 2.83
N GLY A 254 26.28 -4.84 1.70
CA GLY A 254 25.19 -5.82 1.58
C GLY A 254 25.42 -7.04 0.67
N GLY A 255 26.58 -7.17 0.02
CA GLY A 255 26.93 -8.39 -0.76
C GLY A 255 26.12 -8.65 -2.04
N LEU A 256 25.42 -7.63 -2.58
CA LEU A 256 24.61 -7.74 -3.80
C LEU A 256 25.44 -7.87 -5.09
N GLN A 257 24.96 -8.67 -6.04
CA GLN A 257 25.61 -8.86 -7.35
C GLN A 257 25.53 -7.60 -8.22
N MET A 258 26.66 -7.21 -8.84
CA MET A 258 26.83 -6.03 -9.72
C MET A 258 25.78 -5.90 -10.85
N LYS A 259 25.20 -7.02 -11.30
CA LYS A 259 24.13 -7.01 -12.32
C LYS A 259 22.84 -6.37 -11.82
N ALA A 260 22.44 -6.63 -10.57
CA ALA A 260 21.24 -6.05 -9.97
C ALA A 260 21.37 -4.52 -9.81
N LEU A 261 22.59 -4.05 -9.51
CA LEU A 261 22.92 -2.64 -9.43
C LEU A 261 22.72 -1.91 -10.75
N LEU A 262 23.32 -2.42 -11.82
CA LEU A 262 23.23 -1.81 -13.14
C LEU A 262 21.77 -1.76 -13.61
N GLN A 263 20.97 -2.73 -13.21
CA GLN A 263 19.56 -2.79 -13.57
C GLN A 263 18.73 -1.78 -12.77
N ALA A 264 18.95 -1.67 -11.45
CA ALA A 264 18.31 -0.65 -10.63
C ALA A 264 18.67 0.78 -11.10
N LEU A 265 19.95 1.06 -11.33
CA LEU A 265 20.41 2.35 -11.86
C LEU A 265 19.81 2.67 -13.24
N ARG A 266 19.76 1.70 -14.16
CA ARG A 266 19.13 1.88 -15.48
C ARG A 266 17.65 2.21 -15.36
N MET A 267 16.92 1.56 -14.46
CA MET A 267 15.49 1.82 -14.27
C MET A 267 15.23 3.16 -13.58
N SER A 268 16.04 3.52 -12.57
CA SER A 268 16.01 4.83 -11.94
C SER A 268 16.30 5.96 -12.94
N LEU A 269 17.27 5.76 -13.83
CA LEU A 269 17.59 6.70 -14.91
C LEU A 269 16.48 6.78 -15.95
N LEU A 270 15.89 5.64 -16.36
CA LEU A 270 14.77 5.59 -17.29
C LEU A 270 13.55 6.33 -16.75
N LEU A 271 13.20 6.13 -15.48
CA LEU A 271 12.10 6.82 -14.81
C LEU A 271 12.37 8.33 -14.72
N ALA A 272 13.62 8.74 -14.47
CA ALA A 272 14.01 10.15 -14.51
C ALA A 272 13.80 10.77 -15.90
N ILE A 273 14.20 10.05 -16.95
CA ILE A 273 14.06 10.50 -18.35
C ILE A 273 12.59 10.60 -18.75
N LEU A 274 11.79 9.58 -18.45
CA LEU A 274 10.35 9.58 -18.77
C LEU A 274 9.60 10.70 -18.05
N PHE A 275 9.96 10.97 -16.79
CA PHE A 275 9.40 12.09 -16.05
C PHE A 275 9.80 13.45 -16.65
N ALA A 276 11.08 13.64 -16.97
CA ALA A 276 11.56 14.86 -17.62
C ALA A 276 10.88 15.09 -18.99
N ALA A 277 10.71 14.02 -19.78
CA ALA A 277 9.99 14.05 -21.04
C ALA A 277 8.50 14.40 -20.85
N GLY A 278 7.82 13.79 -19.86
CA GLY A 278 6.43 14.12 -19.53
C GLY A 278 6.25 15.58 -19.14
N LYS A 279 7.16 16.16 -18.34
CA LYS A 279 7.14 17.58 -17.99
C LYS A 279 7.36 18.49 -19.20
N ALA A 280 8.27 18.12 -20.10
CA ALA A 280 8.51 18.86 -21.34
C ALA A 280 7.31 18.83 -22.31
N LEU A 281 6.52 17.75 -22.27
CA LEU A 281 5.33 17.58 -23.10
C LEU A 281 4.07 18.23 -22.49
N GLY A 282 3.96 18.29 -21.16
CA GLY A 282 2.86 18.92 -20.41
C GLY A 282 3.04 20.42 -20.14
N ALA A 283 4.18 21.01 -20.53
CA ALA A 283 4.40 22.45 -20.55
C ALA A 283 3.85 23.06 -21.84
N ARG A 284 2.52 23.02 -22.00
CA ARG A 284 1.73 23.87 -22.91
C ARG A 284 0.42 24.22 -22.24
#